data_AF-A0A2A2N9J5-F1
#
_entry.id   AF-A0A2A2N9J5-F1
#
_cell.length_a   1.000
_cell.length_b   1.000
_cell.length_c   1.000
_cell.angle_alpha   90.00
_cell.angle_beta   90.00
_cell.angle_gamma   90.00
#
_symmetry.space_group_name_H-M   'P 1'
#
loop_
_entity.id
_entity.type
_entity.pdbx_description
1 polymer ?
#
loop_
_entity_poly.entity_id
_entity_poly.type
_entity_poly.pdbx_seq_one_letter_code
_entity_poly.pdbx_strand_id
1 'polypeptide(L)'
;MHLVCKFIPSSKLSSSELSYVLTPDECIGQLSRLRNSDDILRNLPKEFAQKISLSSKKTTSGLLAAIRSELGKGSWVSLSSFARRSPLTDSQLQSFPRLKSLVDSVSASNESKVFKAGYKQVTDDVALVRSYTHVPSEPSPDQKIVVEFAGQWSSNAACLMLGKTDAQKEKVTVGKADTENKHRSLATFKDLDAEGKTLYIKIPCTDQPQPILLKLAEDLQPVDKETQMDEWDNVLVPVRPLAYLDGSNDKAKASDLRGGFLYVFWKGKLWREMAINEKGYYQDVDVEYYRTLEQEEKKKDTPQVIQRSASGFAMAHFWAPYKISGEVQQGENGLKIIFSPKQKRFAQIEALESDAALLEKSSTPLDELSSYSDAQSFSAKEFTSDVDSAAIHKVTEDDMPWLSDQQAIVRSYDQSNTVIAYVDGKNSGFLVRLEVGLVDGPLVEQLDPYSLASYDGLVAIMEDSESDWRVTEPFELTSKDGYISALVTGMPPKGKFTLVLSHLGGQDSAVMMFEGLTYQEITAEPPKLPMISKHEEQRVPDEVNEERERQRKTLDMMLELINAN
;
A
#
# COMPACT_ATOMS: atom_id res chain seq x y z
N MET A 1 -44.39 -22.09 -10.02
CA MET A 1 -44.81 -21.17 -8.93
C MET A 1 -43.59 -20.90 -8.08
N HIS A 2 -43.15 -19.66 -7.98
CA HIS A 2 -42.04 -19.30 -7.07
C HIS A 2 -42.55 -19.28 -5.64
N LEU A 3 -41.77 -19.83 -4.71
CA LEU A 3 -42.06 -19.74 -3.29
C LEU A 3 -41.92 -18.28 -2.84
N VAL A 4 -42.94 -17.78 -2.14
CA VAL A 4 -43.02 -16.37 -1.68
C VAL A 4 -42.65 -16.26 -0.19
N CYS A 5 -41.92 -17.24 0.34
CA CYS A 5 -41.45 -17.21 1.72
C CYS A 5 -40.01 -17.69 1.86
N LYS A 6 -39.30 -17.09 2.82
CA LYS A 6 -37.91 -17.37 3.21
C LYS A 6 -37.88 -17.83 4.67
N PHE A 7 -36.96 -18.71 5.02
CA PHE A 7 -36.77 -19.18 6.40
C PHE A 7 -35.47 -18.66 6.96
N ILE A 8 -35.52 -18.08 8.17
CA ILE A 8 -34.35 -17.61 8.91
C ILE A 8 -34.33 -18.20 10.32
N PRO A 9 -33.15 -18.41 10.93
CA PRO A 9 -33.05 -18.72 12.36
C PRO A 9 -33.61 -17.58 13.21
N SER A 10 -34.26 -17.89 14.33
CA SER A 10 -34.85 -16.85 15.21
C SER A 10 -33.81 -15.88 15.80
N SER A 11 -32.54 -16.28 15.92
CA SER A 11 -31.44 -15.42 16.36
C SER A 11 -31.08 -14.32 15.36
N LYS A 12 -31.50 -14.43 14.10
CA LYS A 12 -31.22 -13.45 13.05
C LYS A 12 -32.39 -12.49 12.79
N LEU A 13 -33.50 -12.64 13.51
CA LEU A 13 -34.68 -11.80 13.34
C LEU A 13 -34.40 -10.39 13.88
N SER A 14 -34.52 -9.40 12.99
CA SER A 14 -34.35 -7.98 13.31
C SER A 14 -35.67 -7.22 13.35
N SER A 15 -35.68 -6.01 13.93
CA SER A 15 -36.88 -5.17 13.97
C SER A 15 -37.41 -4.81 12.58
N SER A 16 -36.54 -4.62 11.58
CA SER A 16 -36.93 -4.30 10.21
C SER A 16 -37.68 -5.44 9.51
N GLU A 17 -37.52 -6.67 10.00
CA GLU A 17 -38.13 -7.87 9.41
C GLU A 17 -39.47 -8.24 10.04
N LEU A 18 -39.87 -7.59 11.15
CA LEU A 18 -41.14 -7.87 11.85
C LEU A 18 -42.37 -7.71 10.94
N SER A 19 -42.34 -6.74 10.02
CA SER A 19 -43.42 -6.52 9.05
C SER A 19 -43.55 -7.63 8.00
N TYR A 20 -42.57 -8.53 7.90
CA TYR A 20 -42.56 -9.65 6.94
C TYR A 20 -42.83 -11.01 7.60
N VAL A 21 -42.91 -11.10 8.93
CA VAL A 21 -43.06 -12.37 9.66
C VAL A 21 -44.38 -13.07 9.30
N LEU A 22 -44.31 -14.36 8.94
CA LEU A 22 -45.45 -15.25 8.70
C LEU A 22 -45.74 -16.11 9.93
N THR A 23 -47.03 -16.28 10.29
CA THR A 23 -47.40 -17.32 11.25
C THR A 23 -47.15 -18.70 10.64
N PRO A 24 -46.92 -19.74 11.46
CA PRO A 24 -46.75 -21.10 10.95
C PRO A 24 -47.90 -21.53 10.02
N ASP A 25 -49.14 -21.10 10.30
CA ASP A 25 -50.31 -21.49 9.51
C ASP A 25 -50.37 -20.79 8.16
N GLU A 26 -50.02 -19.51 8.10
CA GLU A 26 -49.89 -18.81 6.81
C GLU A 26 -48.74 -19.36 5.98
N CYS A 27 -47.63 -19.75 6.62
CA CYS A 27 -46.52 -20.41 5.97
C CYS A 27 -46.93 -21.75 5.35
N ILE A 28 -47.65 -22.59 6.11
CA ILE A 28 -48.21 -23.85 5.58
C ILE A 28 -49.21 -23.59 4.45
N GLY A 29 -50.04 -22.55 4.56
CA GLY A 29 -50.98 -22.16 3.50
C GLY A 29 -50.30 -21.73 2.19
N GLN A 30 -49.05 -21.25 2.24
CA GLN A 30 -48.24 -20.98 1.05
C GLN A 30 -47.56 -22.24 0.52
N LEU A 31 -47.01 -23.08 1.41
CA LEU A 31 -46.32 -24.31 1.03
C LEU A 31 -47.27 -25.39 0.49
N SER A 32 -48.54 -25.39 0.91
CA SER A 32 -49.57 -26.32 0.41
C SER A 32 -49.91 -26.12 -1.06
N ARG A 33 -49.51 -25.00 -1.66
CA ARG A 33 -49.69 -24.70 -3.09
C ARG A 33 -48.64 -25.38 -3.98
N LEU A 34 -47.59 -25.96 -3.39
CA LEU A 34 -46.58 -26.73 -4.10
C LEU A 34 -47.06 -28.16 -4.40
N ARG A 35 -46.66 -28.72 -5.54
CA ARG A 35 -47.27 -29.94 -6.11
C ARG A 35 -46.84 -31.23 -5.41
N ASN A 36 -45.62 -31.29 -4.88
CA ASN A 36 -45.08 -32.50 -4.25
C ASN A 36 -44.15 -32.17 -3.06
N SER A 37 -43.78 -33.19 -2.28
CA SER A 37 -42.89 -33.07 -1.12
C SER A 37 -41.47 -32.64 -1.49
N ASP A 38 -40.98 -33.03 -2.66
CA ASP A 38 -39.62 -32.71 -3.12
C ASP A 38 -39.45 -31.22 -3.45
N ASP A 39 -40.48 -30.60 -4.03
CA ASP A 39 -40.54 -29.16 -4.31
C ASP A 39 -40.52 -28.35 -3.00
N ILE A 40 -41.20 -28.84 -1.95
CA ILE A 40 -41.15 -28.21 -0.62
C ILE A 40 -39.74 -28.32 -0.04
N LEU A 41 -39.12 -29.51 -0.08
CA LEU A 41 -37.78 -29.74 0.46
C LEU A 41 -36.69 -28.92 -0.24
N ARG A 42 -36.80 -28.71 -1.57
CA ARG A 42 -35.86 -27.86 -2.33
C ARG A 42 -35.85 -26.41 -1.88
N ASN A 43 -36.96 -25.91 -1.35
CA ASN A 43 -37.07 -24.52 -0.91
C ASN A 43 -36.78 -24.32 0.58
N LEU A 44 -36.52 -25.39 1.33
CA LEU A 44 -36.13 -25.30 2.74
C LEU A 44 -34.60 -25.21 2.87
N PRO A 45 -34.08 -24.38 3.79
CA PRO A 45 -32.67 -24.44 4.15
C PRO A 45 -32.26 -25.85 4.57
N LYS A 46 -31.06 -26.30 4.17
CA LYS A 46 -30.57 -27.66 4.47
C LYS A 46 -30.59 -27.96 5.97
N GLU A 47 -30.21 -27.00 6.80
CA GLU A 47 -30.21 -27.09 8.27
C GLU A 47 -31.62 -27.27 8.85
N PHE A 48 -32.62 -26.61 8.25
CA PHE A 48 -34.02 -26.76 8.65
C PHE A 48 -34.58 -28.12 8.21
N ALA A 49 -34.30 -28.53 6.98
CA ALA A 49 -34.73 -29.82 6.43
C ALA A 49 -34.12 -31.03 7.18
N GLN A 50 -32.94 -30.89 7.77
CA GLN A 50 -32.30 -31.93 8.58
C GLN A 50 -33.04 -32.19 9.91
N LYS A 51 -33.71 -31.18 10.49
CA LYS A 51 -34.47 -31.33 11.74
C LYS A 51 -35.80 -32.08 11.57
N ILE A 52 -36.26 -32.23 10.34
CA ILE A 52 -37.48 -32.97 10.00
C ILE A 52 -37.16 -34.47 9.88
N SER A 53 -37.93 -35.31 10.57
CA SER A 53 -37.77 -36.77 10.53
C SER A 53 -37.94 -37.35 9.12
N LEU A 54 -37.19 -38.40 8.82
CA LEU A 54 -37.20 -39.07 7.51
C LEU A 54 -38.58 -39.67 7.16
N SER A 55 -39.37 -40.08 8.14
CA SER A 55 -40.73 -40.60 7.94
C SER A 55 -41.71 -39.51 7.47
N SER A 56 -41.58 -38.30 7.98
CA SER A 56 -42.45 -37.16 7.65
C SER A 56 -42.17 -36.57 6.27
N LYS A 57 -41.03 -36.88 5.65
CA LYS A 57 -40.67 -36.42 4.29
C LYS A 57 -41.37 -37.22 3.18
N LYS A 58 -41.98 -38.36 3.51
CA LYS A 58 -42.58 -39.27 2.53
C LYS A 58 -43.94 -38.82 1.97
N THR A 59 -44.65 -37.96 2.70
CA THR A 59 -45.97 -37.45 2.28
C THR A 59 -46.02 -35.93 2.44
N THR A 60 -46.69 -35.25 1.51
CA THR A 60 -46.84 -33.78 1.55
C THR A 60 -47.53 -33.32 2.84
N SER A 61 -48.58 -34.03 3.27
CA SER A 61 -49.29 -33.73 4.52
C SER A 61 -48.43 -33.94 5.77
N GLY A 62 -47.65 -35.03 5.81
CA GLY A 62 -46.70 -35.29 6.90
C GLY A 62 -45.58 -34.25 6.96
N LEU A 63 -45.09 -33.80 5.81
CA LEU A 63 -44.04 -32.79 5.71
C LEU A 63 -44.54 -31.42 6.19
N LEU A 64 -45.73 -31.00 5.76
CA LEU A 64 -46.34 -29.74 6.21
C LEU A 64 -46.63 -29.75 7.72
N ALA A 65 -47.11 -30.87 8.27
CA ALA A 65 -47.31 -31.01 9.71
C ALA A 65 -46.00 -30.93 10.49
N ALA A 66 -44.92 -31.52 9.97
CA ALA A 66 -43.60 -31.44 10.59
C ALA A 66 -43.00 -30.02 10.53
N ILE A 67 -43.17 -29.32 9.40
CA ILE A 67 -42.73 -27.92 9.25
C ILE A 67 -43.50 -27.02 10.23
N ARG A 68 -44.83 -27.19 10.36
CA ARG A 68 -45.64 -26.46 11.33
C ARG A 68 -45.15 -26.67 12.76
N SER A 69 -44.81 -27.91 13.10
CA SER A 69 -44.29 -28.28 14.43
C SER A 69 -42.92 -27.63 14.70
N GLU A 70 -42.00 -27.66 13.73
CA GLU A 70 -40.67 -27.03 13.87
C GLU A 70 -40.74 -25.50 13.98
N LEU A 71 -41.61 -24.85 13.20
CA LEU A 71 -41.85 -23.41 13.35
C LEU A 71 -42.49 -23.09 14.71
N GLY A 72 -43.38 -23.95 15.21
CA GLY A 72 -43.96 -23.85 16.55
C GLY A 72 -42.95 -23.92 17.69
N LYS A 73 -41.80 -24.60 17.49
CA LYS A 73 -40.70 -24.63 18.47
C LYS A 73 -39.96 -23.30 18.60
N GLY A 74 -40.13 -22.37 17.63
CA GLY A 74 -39.54 -21.03 17.66
C GLY A 74 -38.04 -20.96 17.35
N SER A 75 -37.44 -22.04 16.83
CA SER A 75 -36.04 -22.03 16.40
C SER A 75 -35.85 -21.40 15.00
N TRP A 76 -36.92 -21.39 14.20
CA TRP A 76 -36.96 -20.82 12.86
C TRP A 76 -38.20 -19.95 12.69
N VAL A 77 -38.05 -18.90 11.89
CA VAL A 77 -39.11 -17.95 11.55
C VAL A 77 -39.25 -17.90 10.03
N SER A 78 -40.48 -17.95 9.54
CA SER A 78 -40.81 -17.75 8.14
C SER A 78 -41.09 -16.28 7.86
N LEU A 79 -40.48 -15.74 6.81
CA LEU A 79 -40.68 -14.39 6.30
C LEU A 79 -41.35 -14.44 4.93
N SER A 80 -42.29 -13.54 4.68
CA SER A 80 -42.92 -13.30 3.37
C SER A 80 -42.00 -12.47 2.48
N SER A 81 -42.08 -12.64 1.16
CA SER A 81 -41.46 -11.70 0.20
C SER A 81 -42.13 -10.33 0.18
N PHE A 82 -43.33 -10.20 0.75
CA PHE A 82 -44.10 -8.96 0.82
C PHE A 82 -44.38 -8.55 2.26
N ALA A 83 -44.23 -7.26 2.56
CA ALA A 83 -44.59 -6.70 3.85
C ALA A 83 -46.09 -6.83 4.10
N ARG A 84 -46.47 -7.12 5.34
CA ARG A 84 -47.87 -7.08 5.77
C ARG A 84 -48.38 -5.65 5.79
N ARG A 85 -49.66 -5.49 5.44
CA ARG A 85 -50.37 -4.21 5.55
C ARG A 85 -50.73 -3.85 7.00
N SER A 86 -50.80 -4.84 7.88
CA SER A 86 -51.08 -4.68 9.30
C SER A 86 -50.14 -5.56 10.14
N PRO A 87 -49.69 -5.10 11.31
CA PRO A 87 -48.91 -5.93 12.25
C PRO A 87 -49.67 -7.20 12.65
N LEU A 88 -48.93 -8.20 13.14
CA LEU A 88 -49.51 -9.41 13.71
C LEU A 88 -50.31 -9.06 14.96
N THR A 89 -51.55 -9.55 15.04
CA THR A 89 -52.42 -9.32 16.19
C THR A 89 -52.20 -10.35 17.28
N ASP A 90 -52.45 -9.97 18.54
CA ASP A 90 -52.32 -10.87 19.70
C ASP A 90 -53.14 -12.16 19.56
N SER A 91 -54.30 -12.10 18.90
CA SER A 91 -55.17 -13.26 18.64
C SER A 91 -54.53 -14.25 17.65
N GLN A 92 -53.82 -13.76 16.63
CA GLN A 92 -53.08 -14.60 15.67
C GLN A 92 -51.85 -15.25 16.30
N LEU A 93 -51.24 -14.59 17.29
CA LEU A 93 -50.07 -15.06 18.00
C LEU A 93 -50.41 -15.99 19.18
N GLN A 94 -51.66 -16.03 19.63
CA GLN A 94 -52.12 -16.85 20.76
C GLN A 94 -51.83 -18.34 20.57
N SER A 95 -51.95 -18.84 19.33
CA SER A 95 -51.67 -20.25 18.99
C SER A 95 -50.18 -20.57 18.90
N PHE A 96 -49.29 -19.58 18.97
CA PHE A 96 -47.84 -19.74 18.79
C PHE A 96 -47.04 -18.96 19.86
N PRO A 97 -47.05 -19.41 21.13
CA PRO A 97 -46.47 -18.66 22.26
C PRO A 97 -44.98 -18.37 22.12
N ARG A 98 -44.22 -19.25 21.45
CA ARG A 98 -42.79 -19.03 21.16
C ARG A 98 -42.57 -17.92 20.13
N LEU A 99 -43.39 -17.87 19.08
CA LEU A 99 -43.35 -16.80 18.09
C LEU A 99 -43.77 -15.47 18.71
N LYS A 100 -44.80 -15.49 19.57
CA LYS A 100 -45.23 -14.32 20.35
C LYS A 100 -44.08 -13.73 21.17
N SER A 101 -43.43 -14.57 21.99
CA SER A 101 -42.30 -14.15 22.82
C SER A 101 -41.12 -13.59 22.01
N LEU A 102 -40.89 -14.06 20.78
CA LEU A 102 -39.85 -13.55 19.89
C LEU A 102 -40.22 -12.20 19.27
N VAL A 103 -41.48 -12.05 18.85
CA VAL A 103 -41.97 -10.77 18.31
C VAL A 103 -41.97 -9.70 19.41
N ASP A 104 -42.40 -10.05 20.62
CA ASP A 104 -42.40 -9.16 21.77
C ASP A 104 -40.98 -8.77 22.20
N SER A 105 -40.02 -9.71 22.18
CA SER A 105 -38.63 -9.41 22.58
C SER A 105 -37.90 -8.51 21.58
N VAL A 106 -38.09 -8.75 20.28
CA VAL A 106 -37.51 -7.91 19.21
C VAL A 106 -38.20 -6.55 19.14
N SER A 107 -39.49 -6.47 19.47
CA SER A 107 -40.21 -5.19 19.58
C SER A 107 -39.75 -4.41 20.82
N ALA A 108 -39.52 -5.08 21.95
CA ALA A 108 -39.06 -4.45 23.20
C ALA A 108 -37.57 -4.06 23.17
N SER A 109 -36.74 -4.65 22.32
CA SER A 109 -35.34 -4.23 22.15
C SER A 109 -35.18 -2.89 21.43
N ASN A 110 -36.25 -2.36 20.81
CA ASN A 110 -36.27 -1.01 20.25
C ASN A 110 -36.61 0.07 21.29
N GLU A 111 -37.12 -0.31 22.46
CA GLU A 111 -37.18 0.62 23.58
C GLU A 111 -35.81 0.63 24.26
N SER A 112 -35.09 1.74 24.14
CA SER A 112 -33.81 1.96 24.80
C SER A 112 -33.94 1.66 26.30
N LYS A 113 -33.52 0.46 26.72
CA LYS A 113 -33.40 0.12 28.14
C LYS A 113 -32.24 0.90 28.73
N VAL A 114 -32.55 2.09 29.23
CA VAL A 114 -31.69 2.84 30.13
C VAL A 114 -31.58 2.04 31.42
N PHE A 115 -30.43 1.42 31.66
CA PHE A 115 -30.13 0.81 32.95
C PHE A 115 -29.89 1.93 33.97
N LYS A 116 -30.88 2.24 34.80
CA LYS A 116 -30.68 3.12 35.96
C LYS A 116 -29.82 2.37 36.99
N ALA A 117 -28.56 2.75 37.11
CA ALA A 117 -27.72 2.38 38.24
C ALA A 117 -28.42 2.83 39.55
N GLY A 118 -28.52 1.94 40.53
CA GLY A 118 -29.25 2.11 41.78
C GLY A 118 -28.64 3.13 42.76
N TYR A 119 -28.46 4.38 42.32
CA TYR A 119 -28.13 5.48 43.22
C TYR A 119 -29.37 5.95 43.98
N LYS A 120 -29.19 6.33 45.25
CA LYS A 120 -30.21 7.06 46.01
C LYS A 120 -30.56 8.34 45.25
N GLN A 121 -31.85 8.56 45.02
CA GLN A 121 -32.35 9.77 44.37
C GLN A 121 -31.97 10.98 45.24
N VAL A 122 -31.03 11.79 44.77
CA VAL A 122 -30.80 13.13 45.31
C VAL A 122 -32.02 13.94 44.90
N THR A 123 -32.80 14.42 45.87
CA THR A 123 -33.85 15.40 45.60
C THR A 123 -33.18 16.74 45.40
N ASP A 124 -33.36 17.30 44.21
CA ASP A 124 -32.91 18.63 43.87
C ASP A 124 -33.90 19.62 44.51
N ASP A 125 -33.53 20.16 45.66
CA ASP A 125 -34.33 21.13 46.41
C ASP A 125 -34.19 22.56 45.82
N VAL A 126 -33.71 22.67 44.58
CA VAL A 126 -33.61 23.95 43.87
C VAL A 126 -34.83 24.12 42.98
N ALA A 127 -35.64 25.13 43.27
CA ALA A 127 -36.75 25.53 42.42
C ALA A 127 -36.23 25.89 41.02
N LEU A 128 -36.50 25.02 40.03
CA LEU A 128 -36.22 25.31 38.64
C LEU A 128 -37.03 26.53 38.22
N VAL A 129 -36.33 27.62 37.93
CA VAL A 129 -36.88 28.86 37.41
C VAL A 129 -37.65 28.54 36.13
N ARG A 130 -38.94 28.87 36.09
CA ARG A 130 -39.89 28.58 34.98
C ARG A 130 -39.59 29.31 33.67
N SER A 131 -38.48 30.02 33.58
CA SER A 131 -38.03 30.71 32.38
C SER A 131 -36.67 30.15 31.98
N TYR A 132 -36.64 29.31 30.95
CA TYR A 132 -35.42 29.07 30.20
C TYR A 132 -35.04 30.39 29.53
N THR A 133 -34.09 31.11 30.11
CA THR A 133 -33.36 32.11 29.33
C THR A 133 -32.57 31.31 28.32
N HIS A 134 -33.03 31.27 27.06
CA HIS A 134 -32.26 30.72 25.95
C HIS A 134 -30.97 31.53 25.89
N VAL A 135 -29.90 31.01 26.47
CA VAL A 135 -28.55 31.51 26.20
C VAL A 135 -28.28 31.06 24.77
N PRO A 136 -28.22 31.99 23.79
CA PRO A 136 -27.83 31.60 22.45
C PRO A 136 -26.48 30.90 22.58
N SER A 137 -26.41 29.63 22.20
CA SER A 137 -25.12 29.01 21.94
C SER A 137 -24.43 29.92 20.92
N GLU A 138 -23.20 30.35 21.19
CA GLU A 138 -22.41 31.03 20.18
C GLU A 138 -22.53 30.24 18.87
N PRO A 139 -22.89 30.89 17.75
CA PRO A 139 -23.11 30.19 16.51
C PRO A 139 -21.87 29.37 16.21
N SER A 140 -22.04 28.06 16.03
CA SER A 140 -20.96 27.19 15.62
C SER A 140 -20.34 27.78 14.36
N PRO A 141 -19.00 27.85 14.27
CA PRO A 141 -18.36 28.42 13.09
C PRO A 141 -18.91 27.74 11.84
N ASP A 142 -19.20 28.51 10.80
CA ASP A 142 -19.94 28.05 9.63
C ASP A 142 -19.09 27.98 8.36
N GLN A 143 -17.77 27.96 8.53
CA GLN A 143 -16.85 27.84 7.41
C GLN A 143 -16.32 26.43 7.21
N LYS A 144 -15.81 26.17 6.01
CA LYS A 144 -15.21 24.90 5.60
C LYS A 144 -13.95 25.11 4.77
N ILE A 145 -13.08 24.11 4.83
CA ILE A 145 -12.00 23.91 3.86
C ILE A 145 -12.26 22.59 3.18
N VAL A 146 -12.17 22.57 1.85
CA VAL A 146 -12.34 21.37 1.05
C VAL A 146 -11.06 21.12 0.27
N VAL A 147 -10.61 19.87 0.32
CA VAL A 147 -9.54 19.36 -0.54
C VAL A 147 -10.13 18.30 -1.43
N GLU A 148 -9.96 18.50 -2.72
CA GLU A 148 -10.38 17.58 -3.77
C GLU A 148 -9.26 16.57 -4.07
N PHE A 149 -9.66 15.32 -4.29
CA PHE A 149 -8.79 14.28 -4.82
C PHE A 149 -9.30 13.90 -6.21
N ALA A 150 -8.42 13.89 -7.20
CA ALA A 150 -8.75 13.38 -8.53
C ALA A 150 -9.02 11.88 -8.45
N GLY A 151 -10.25 11.44 -8.71
CA GLY A 151 -10.71 10.05 -8.64
C GLY A 151 -11.62 9.72 -7.45
N GLN A 152 -12.20 8.51 -7.44
CA GLN A 152 -13.07 8.02 -6.38
C GLN A 152 -12.28 7.17 -5.39
N TRP A 153 -11.85 7.82 -4.30
CA TRP A 153 -10.98 7.22 -3.30
C TRP A 153 -11.75 6.71 -2.08
N SER A 154 -11.40 5.50 -1.67
CA SER A 154 -11.70 4.96 -0.34
C SER A 154 -10.65 5.42 0.68
N SER A 155 -10.81 5.04 1.95
CA SER A 155 -9.87 5.44 2.99
C SER A 155 -8.48 4.83 2.76
N ASN A 156 -7.46 5.68 2.68
CA ASN A 156 -6.06 5.29 2.74
C ASN A 156 -5.52 5.42 4.18
N ALA A 157 -4.33 4.87 4.43
CA ALA A 157 -3.65 5.04 5.71
C ALA A 157 -3.29 6.51 6.00
N ALA A 158 -2.90 7.26 4.96
CA ALA A 158 -2.70 8.69 5.04
C ALA A 158 -4.05 9.44 5.10
N CYS A 159 -4.04 10.59 5.78
CA CYS A 159 -5.21 11.47 5.91
C CYS A 159 -4.78 12.93 5.82
N LEU A 160 -5.74 13.85 5.75
CA LEU A 160 -5.46 15.29 5.78
C LEU A 160 -5.65 15.83 7.19
N MET A 161 -4.81 16.79 7.56
CA MET A 161 -4.85 17.44 8.86
C MET A 161 -4.78 18.96 8.73
N LEU A 162 -5.64 19.67 9.45
CA LEU A 162 -5.44 21.09 9.74
C LEU A 162 -4.70 21.22 11.06
N GLY A 163 -3.62 22.00 11.06
CA GLY A 163 -2.85 22.32 12.25
C GLY A 163 -3.67 23.06 13.30
N LYS A 164 -3.25 22.94 14.56
CA LYS A 164 -3.83 23.70 15.67
C LYS A 164 -3.55 25.20 15.49
N THR A 165 -4.54 26.02 15.80
CA THR A 165 -4.45 27.48 15.97
C THR A 165 -4.75 27.86 17.42
N ASP A 166 -4.69 29.15 17.74
CA ASP A 166 -5.09 29.64 19.05
C ASP A 166 -6.60 29.46 19.30
N ALA A 167 -7.42 29.62 18.25
CA ALA A 167 -8.87 29.49 18.35
C ALA A 167 -9.36 28.03 18.21
N GLN A 168 -8.68 27.18 17.42
CA GLN A 168 -9.17 25.83 17.12
C GLN A 168 -8.12 24.74 17.30
N LYS A 169 -8.57 23.59 17.81
CA LYS A 169 -7.77 22.36 17.84
C LYS A 169 -7.53 21.84 16.43
N GLU A 170 -6.50 21.00 16.32
CA GLU A 170 -6.24 20.23 15.09
C GLU A 170 -7.49 19.44 14.67
N LYS A 171 -7.69 19.33 13.35
CA LYS A 171 -8.77 18.54 12.75
C LYS A 171 -8.18 17.59 11.73
N VAL A 172 -8.70 16.38 11.66
CA VAL A 172 -8.30 15.36 10.69
C VAL A 172 -9.51 14.96 9.87
N THR A 173 -9.30 14.75 8.57
CA THR A 173 -10.35 14.26 7.66
C THR A 173 -9.75 13.37 6.59
N VAL A 174 -10.60 12.63 5.89
CA VAL A 174 -10.23 11.75 4.77
C VAL A 174 -11.10 12.06 3.57
N GLY A 175 -10.60 11.75 2.38
CA GLY A 175 -11.39 11.85 1.15
C GLY A 175 -12.60 10.91 1.20
N LYS A 176 -13.75 11.41 0.74
CA LYS A 176 -14.97 10.63 0.54
C LYS A 176 -15.45 10.83 -0.89
N ALA A 177 -15.97 9.77 -1.48
CA ALA A 177 -16.58 9.78 -2.79
C ALA A 177 -17.56 10.95 -2.94
N ASP A 178 -17.37 11.78 -3.96
CA ASP A 178 -18.36 12.79 -4.34
C ASP A 178 -19.45 12.09 -5.18
N THR A 179 -20.67 12.04 -4.64
CA THR A 179 -21.80 11.40 -5.32
C THR A 179 -22.33 12.20 -6.51
N GLU A 180 -22.07 13.51 -6.55
CA GLU A 180 -22.50 14.40 -7.62
C GLU A 180 -21.47 14.41 -8.76
N ASN A 181 -20.18 14.29 -8.43
CA ASN A 181 -19.08 14.36 -9.38
C ASN A 181 -18.22 13.09 -9.34
N LYS A 182 -18.48 12.17 -10.29
CA LYS A 182 -17.80 10.87 -10.34
C LYS A 182 -16.30 10.93 -10.56
N HIS A 183 -15.77 12.06 -11.02
CA HIS A 183 -14.34 12.22 -11.27
C HIS A 183 -13.52 12.53 -10.02
N ARG A 184 -14.14 12.75 -8.83
CA ARG A 184 -13.44 13.22 -7.63
C ARG A 184 -13.94 12.66 -6.29
N SER A 185 -13.09 12.79 -5.27
CA SER A 185 -13.42 12.62 -3.86
C SER A 185 -13.16 13.93 -3.11
N LEU A 186 -13.94 14.22 -2.07
CA LEU A 186 -13.82 15.42 -1.26
C LEU A 186 -13.45 15.10 0.18
N ALA A 187 -12.41 15.74 0.68
CA ALA A 187 -12.05 15.82 2.08
C ALA A 187 -12.51 17.18 2.62
N THR A 188 -13.57 17.18 3.43
CA THR A 188 -14.15 18.42 3.97
C THR A 188 -13.86 18.54 5.46
N PHE A 189 -13.23 19.65 5.83
CA PHE A 189 -13.17 20.14 7.21
C PHE A 189 -14.34 21.10 7.41
N LYS A 190 -15.18 20.83 8.41
CA LYS A 190 -16.35 21.66 8.76
C LYS A 190 -16.13 22.36 10.09
N ASP A 191 -17.02 23.29 10.41
CA ASP A 191 -17.07 24.02 11.67
C ASP A 191 -15.78 24.82 11.93
N LEU A 192 -15.31 25.53 10.90
CA LEU A 192 -14.07 26.31 10.94
C LEU A 192 -14.34 27.78 11.24
N ASP A 193 -13.48 28.36 12.09
CA ASP A 193 -13.42 29.79 12.31
C ASP A 193 -12.78 30.50 11.11
N ALA A 194 -13.11 31.77 10.91
CA ALA A 194 -12.60 32.61 9.81
C ALA A 194 -11.15 33.06 10.06
N GLU A 195 -10.24 32.09 10.09
CA GLU A 195 -8.81 32.28 10.25
C GLU A 195 -8.03 31.32 9.36
N GLY A 196 -6.81 31.72 9.01
CA GLY A 196 -5.91 30.90 8.21
C GLY A 196 -5.53 29.61 8.91
N LYS A 197 -5.53 28.50 8.15
CA LYS A 197 -5.15 27.17 8.64
C LYS A 197 -3.93 26.66 7.90
N THR A 198 -3.08 25.89 8.60
CA THR A 198 -2.01 25.15 7.94
C THR A 198 -2.51 23.75 7.58
N LEU A 199 -2.40 23.38 6.31
CA LEU A 199 -2.85 22.10 5.77
C LEU A 199 -1.67 21.13 5.63
N TYR A 200 -1.86 19.89 6.08
CA TYR A 200 -0.88 18.81 6.01
C TYR A 200 -1.47 17.53 5.42
N ILE A 201 -0.62 16.74 4.76
CA ILE A 201 -0.82 15.29 4.64
C ILE A 201 -0.19 14.65 5.88
N LYS A 202 -0.98 13.86 6.60
CA LYS A 202 -0.58 13.12 7.79
C LYS A 202 -0.41 11.65 7.44
N ILE A 203 0.82 11.15 7.50
CA ILE A 203 1.18 9.77 7.17
C ILE A 203 1.52 9.03 8.47
N PRO A 204 0.78 7.97 8.84
CA PRO A 204 1.11 7.17 10.01
C PRO A 204 2.43 6.42 9.79
N CYS A 205 3.20 6.23 10.86
CA CYS A 205 4.44 5.47 10.86
C CYS A 205 4.22 4.07 11.47
N THR A 206 4.96 3.06 11.00
CA THR A 206 4.84 1.67 11.47
C THR A 206 5.61 1.37 12.75
N ASP A 207 6.70 2.10 12.96
CA ASP A 207 7.71 1.87 13.99
C ASP A 207 7.82 3.03 14.99
N GLN A 208 7.08 4.12 14.77
CA GLN A 208 7.10 5.31 15.63
C GLN A 208 5.70 5.88 15.87
N PRO A 209 5.43 6.44 17.07
CA PRO A 209 4.11 6.99 17.40
C PRO A 209 3.82 8.32 16.71
N GLN A 210 4.86 9.05 16.29
CA GLN A 210 4.71 10.34 15.62
C GLN A 210 4.55 10.12 14.11
N PRO A 211 3.49 10.68 13.50
CA PRO A 211 3.28 10.61 12.06
C PRO A 211 4.20 11.58 11.32
N ILE A 212 4.52 11.28 10.07
CA ILE A 212 5.15 12.23 9.16
C ILE A 212 4.09 13.26 8.73
N LEU A 213 4.42 14.54 8.84
CA LEU A 213 3.55 15.66 8.47
C LEU A 213 4.13 16.39 7.25
N LEU A 214 3.51 16.21 6.09
CA LEU A 214 3.91 16.90 4.86
C LEU A 214 3.06 18.16 4.71
N LYS A 215 3.68 19.32 4.89
CA LYS A 215 3.00 20.62 4.75
C LYS A 215 2.61 20.86 3.29
N LEU A 216 1.36 21.28 3.07
CA LEU A 216 0.80 21.62 1.75
C LEU A 216 0.61 23.13 1.60
N ALA A 217 0.02 23.78 2.60
CA ALA A 217 -0.26 25.21 2.57
C ALA A 217 -0.20 25.79 3.97
N GLU A 218 0.18 27.06 4.06
CA GLU A 218 0.04 27.90 5.25
C GLU A 218 -1.02 28.96 4.98
N ASP A 219 -1.63 29.48 6.06
CA ASP A 219 -2.62 30.55 6.00
C ASP A 219 -3.80 30.31 5.03
N LEU A 220 -4.21 29.05 4.88
CA LEU A 220 -5.31 28.65 4.01
C LEU A 220 -6.63 29.17 4.56
N GLN A 221 -7.28 30.07 3.83
CA GLN A 221 -8.53 30.69 4.26
C GLN A 221 -9.73 29.77 4.02
N PRO A 222 -10.60 29.55 5.02
CA PRO A 222 -11.83 28.81 4.82
C PRO A 222 -12.86 29.60 4.00
N VAL A 223 -13.83 28.88 3.43
CA VAL A 223 -14.96 29.44 2.69
C VAL A 223 -16.28 29.17 3.42
N ASP A 224 -17.35 29.88 3.05
CA ASP A 224 -18.69 29.63 3.59
C ASP A 224 -19.13 28.17 3.36
N LYS A 225 -19.80 27.56 4.35
CA LYS A 225 -20.27 26.16 4.28
C LYS A 225 -21.13 25.83 3.07
N GLU A 226 -21.89 26.79 2.53
CA GLU A 226 -22.78 26.60 1.38
C GLU A 226 -22.04 26.75 0.05
N THR A 227 -20.80 27.22 0.04
CA THR A 227 -19.97 27.36 -1.16
C THR A 227 -19.84 26.02 -1.88
N GLN A 228 -20.09 25.98 -3.19
CA GLN A 228 -19.80 24.84 -4.04
C GLN A 228 -18.94 25.31 -5.21
N MET A 229 -18.04 24.45 -5.66
CA MET A 229 -17.12 24.72 -6.77
C MET A 229 -17.13 23.55 -7.74
N ASP A 230 -17.06 23.87 -9.04
CA ASP A 230 -16.91 22.86 -10.10
C ASP A 230 -15.56 22.13 -9.95
N GLU A 231 -14.51 22.87 -9.58
CA GLU A 231 -13.21 22.34 -9.15
C GLU A 231 -12.74 23.14 -7.92
N TRP A 232 -12.36 22.47 -6.84
CA TRP A 232 -11.89 23.15 -5.62
C TRP A 232 -10.50 23.77 -5.76
N ASP A 233 -10.17 24.76 -4.94
CA ASP A 233 -8.87 25.44 -4.96
C ASP A 233 -7.69 24.60 -4.44
N ASN A 234 -7.98 23.49 -3.77
CA ASN A 234 -6.98 22.55 -3.27
C ASN A 234 -7.24 21.17 -3.88
N VAL A 235 -6.40 20.74 -4.80
CA VAL A 235 -6.54 19.49 -5.56
C VAL A 235 -5.29 18.65 -5.42
N LEU A 236 -5.46 17.42 -4.96
CA LEU A 236 -4.42 16.39 -4.89
C LEU A 236 -4.67 15.33 -5.96
N VAL A 237 -3.62 14.94 -6.66
CA VAL A 237 -3.67 13.89 -7.69
C VAL A 237 -2.85 12.68 -7.21
N PRO A 238 -3.41 11.47 -7.26
CA PRO A 238 -2.66 10.25 -6.98
C PRO A 238 -1.72 9.92 -8.14
N VAL A 239 -0.44 9.69 -7.83
CA VAL A 239 0.61 9.44 -8.82
C VAL A 239 1.33 8.14 -8.49
N ARG A 240 1.53 7.30 -9.52
CA ARG A 240 2.34 6.08 -9.48
C ARG A 240 3.42 6.14 -10.56
N PRO A 241 4.71 6.11 -10.20
CA PRO A 241 5.79 6.04 -11.16
C PRO A 241 5.85 4.70 -11.93
N LEU A 242 6.22 4.75 -13.21
CA LEU A 242 6.81 3.63 -13.95
C LEU A 242 8.19 4.05 -14.45
N ALA A 243 9.14 3.12 -14.48
CA ALA A 243 10.51 3.37 -14.92
C ALA A 243 10.70 2.90 -16.36
N TYR A 244 11.25 3.78 -17.21
CA TYR A 244 11.73 3.38 -18.54
C TYR A 244 12.83 2.33 -18.41
N LEU A 245 12.92 1.40 -19.36
CA LEU A 245 13.99 0.39 -19.45
C LEU A 245 15.27 0.95 -20.08
N ASP A 246 15.16 1.98 -20.90
CA ASP A 246 16.29 2.58 -21.60
C ASP A 246 16.07 4.08 -21.78
N GLY A 247 17.07 4.78 -22.34
CA GLY A 247 16.99 6.21 -22.62
C GLY A 247 16.13 6.59 -23.83
N SER A 248 15.33 5.67 -24.40
CA SER A 248 14.48 5.97 -25.57
C SER A 248 13.21 6.74 -25.20
N ASN A 249 12.84 6.75 -23.92
CA ASN A 249 11.58 7.29 -23.41
C ASN A 249 10.32 6.65 -24.04
N ASP A 250 10.44 5.44 -24.57
CA ASP A 250 9.31 4.67 -25.10
C ASP A 250 8.46 4.12 -23.95
N LYS A 251 7.20 4.57 -23.85
CA LYS A 251 6.25 4.14 -22.83
C LYS A 251 5.86 2.66 -22.93
N ALA A 252 6.06 2.03 -24.09
CA ALA A 252 5.92 0.58 -24.23
C ALA A 252 7.08 -0.19 -23.57
N LYS A 253 8.20 0.49 -23.33
CA LYS A 253 9.39 0.02 -22.61
C LYS A 253 9.48 0.67 -21.23
N ALA A 254 8.39 0.64 -20.49
CA ALA A 254 8.37 1.03 -19.09
C ALA A 254 7.87 -0.13 -18.23
N SER A 255 8.36 -0.23 -16.99
CA SER A 255 7.97 -1.27 -16.05
C SER A 255 7.75 -0.71 -14.65
N ASP A 256 7.11 -1.50 -13.81
CA ASP A 256 6.83 -1.11 -12.42
C ASP A 256 8.12 -1.20 -11.58
N LEU A 257 8.14 -0.52 -10.43
CA LEU A 257 9.29 -0.49 -9.54
C LEU A 257 9.11 -1.46 -8.36
N ARG A 258 10.17 -2.18 -7.99
CA ARG A 258 10.26 -3.10 -6.85
C ARG A 258 11.53 -2.93 -6.02
N GLY A 259 11.91 -1.69 -5.75
CA GLY A 259 13.13 -1.38 -5.02
C GLY A 259 13.60 0.04 -5.28
N GLY A 260 14.57 0.51 -4.50
CA GLY A 260 15.14 1.84 -4.62
C GLY A 260 14.31 2.93 -3.95
N PHE A 261 14.47 4.16 -4.41
CA PHE A 261 13.96 5.37 -3.78
C PHE A 261 13.35 6.31 -4.82
N LEU A 262 12.21 6.91 -4.46
CA LEU A 262 11.59 8.00 -5.18
C LEU A 262 11.79 9.30 -4.41
N TYR A 263 12.28 10.32 -5.10
CA TYR A 263 12.44 11.67 -4.58
C TYR A 263 11.42 12.57 -5.26
N VAL A 264 10.62 13.28 -4.47
CA VAL A 264 9.66 14.28 -4.94
C VAL A 264 10.15 15.64 -4.50
N PHE A 265 10.57 16.44 -5.47
CA PHE A 265 10.91 17.84 -5.30
C PHE A 265 9.67 18.69 -5.57
N TRP A 266 9.42 19.67 -4.72
CA TRP A 266 8.34 20.63 -4.88
C TRP A 266 8.88 22.03 -4.52
N LYS A 267 8.64 23.00 -5.40
CA LYS A 267 9.19 24.37 -5.27
C LYS A 267 10.72 24.37 -5.10
N GLY A 268 11.40 23.52 -5.88
CA GLY A 268 12.86 23.37 -5.88
C GLY A 268 13.46 22.71 -4.63
N LYS A 269 12.64 22.22 -3.68
CA LYS A 269 13.10 21.55 -2.46
C LYS A 269 12.60 20.12 -2.39
N LEU A 270 13.40 19.22 -1.82
CA LEU A 270 12.99 17.86 -1.56
C LEU A 270 11.85 17.90 -0.55
N TRP A 271 10.67 17.49 -1.01
CA TRP A 271 9.44 17.44 -0.22
C TRP A 271 9.18 16.04 0.33
N ARG A 272 9.48 14.99 -0.46
CA ARG A 272 9.34 13.59 -0.03
C ARG A 272 10.50 12.75 -0.52
N GLU A 273 10.99 11.89 0.36
CA GLU A 273 11.79 10.73 0.01
C GLU A 273 10.98 9.48 0.37
N MET A 274 10.82 8.57 -0.57
CA MET A 274 10.09 7.33 -0.35
C MET A 274 10.94 6.13 -0.74
N ALA A 275 11.10 5.17 0.15
CA ALA A 275 11.65 3.87 -0.20
C ALA A 275 10.58 3.02 -0.90
N ILE A 276 10.98 2.26 -1.91
CA ILE A 276 10.12 1.35 -2.65
C ILE A 276 10.45 -0.06 -2.17
N ASN A 277 9.45 -0.78 -1.66
CA ASN A 277 9.66 -2.16 -1.21
C ASN A 277 9.57 -3.16 -2.37
N GLU A 278 9.89 -4.42 -2.08
CA GLU A 278 9.88 -5.53 -3.06
C GLU A 278 8.51 -5.77 -3.72
N LYS A 279 7.44 -5.28 -3.11
CA LYS A 279 6.06 -5.37 -3.62
C LYS A 279 5.64 -4.12 -4.41
N GLY A 280 6.52 -3.14 -4.59
CA GLY A 280 6.23 -1.90 -5.30
C GLY A 280 5.31 -0.93 -4.55
N TYR A 281 5.32 -0.97 -3.22
CA TYR A 281 4.71 0.06 -2.37
C TYR A 281 5.76 1.07 -1.92
N TYR A 282 5.33 2.31 -1.76
CA TYR A 282 6.10 3.47 -1.36
C TYR A 282 5.95 3.71 0.15
N GLN A 283 7.07 3.87 0.84
CA GLN A 283 7.13 4.15 2.28
C GLN A 283 7.93 5.44 2.50
N ASP A 284 7.29 6.45 3.08
CA ASP A 284 7.94 7.74 3.34
C ASP A 284 9.05 7.65 4.40
N VAL A 285 10.11 8.39 4.14
CA VAL A 285 11.19 8.71 5.07
C VAL A 285 10.88 10.08 5.68
N ASP A 286 11.08 10.23 6.99
CA ASP A 286 10.97 11.54 7.65
C ASP A 286 12.17 12.44 7.29
N VAL A 287 12.07 13.12 6.14
CA VAL A 287 13.16 13.93 5.59
C VAL A 287 13.60 15.02 6.57
N GLU A 288 12.68 15.69 7.26
CA GLU A 288 13.01 16.79 8.17
C GLU A 288 13.72 16.30 9.44
N TYR A 289 13.28 15.17 9.99
CA TYR A 289 13.98 14.51 11.09
C TYR A 289 15.43 14.17 10.70
N TYR A 290 15.63 13.52 9.56
CA TYR A 290 16.97 13.13 9.12
C TYR A 290 17.84 14.30 8.68
N ARG A 291 17.25 15.39 8.13
CA ARG A 291 17.99 16.63 7.88
C ARG A 291 18.57 17.19 9.17
N THR A 292 17.77 17.21 10.23
CA THR A 292 18.21 17.71 11.55
C THR A 292 19.34 16.84 12.09
N LEU A 293 19.17 15.51 12.06
CA LEU A 293 20.22 14.57 12.48
C LEU A 293 21.51 14.73 11.68
N GLU A 294 21.44 14.89 10.36
CA GLU A 294 22.61 15.10 9.51
C GLU A 294 23.38 16.37 9.90
N GLN A 295 22.68 17.47 10.22
CA GLN A 295 23.32 18.71 10.66
C GLN A 295 23.97 18.58 12.04
N GLU A 296 23.43 17.72 12.91
CA GLU A 296 24.06 17.38 14.20
C GLU A 296 25.28 16.47 14.01
N GLU A 297 25.18 15.49 13.12
CA GLU A 297 26.25 14.53 12.82
C GLU A 297 27.46 15.22 12.18
N LYS A 298 27.24 16.16 11.27
CA LYS A 298 28.28 16.99 10.64
C LYS A 298 29.10 17.80 11.66
N LYS A 299 28.62 18.02 12.88
CA LYS A 299 29.32 18.76 13.95
C LYS A 299 30.24 17.89 14.80
N LYS A 300 30.20 16.56 14.65
CA LYS A 300 31.04 15.63 15.41
C LYS A 300 32.46 15.58 14.84
N ASP A 301 33.43 15.22 15.67
CA ASP A 301 34.84 15.09 15.26
C ASP A 301 35.04 14.02 14.16
N THR A 302 34.21 12.97 14.18
CA THR A 302 34.16 11.90 13.16
C THR A 302 32.72 11.66 12.71
N PRO A 303 32.22 12.44 11.72
CA PRO A 303 30.87 12.27 11.20
C PRO A 303 30.66 10.89 10.59
N GLN A 304 29.53 10.26 10.89
CA GLN A 304 29.12 9.00 10.26
C GLN A 304 28.06 9.25 9.19
N VAL A 305 27.99 8.37 8.18
CA VAL A 305 26.92 8.42 7.18
C VAL A 305 25.65 7.87 7.82
N ILE A 306 24.60 8.70 7.85
CA ILE A 306 23.30 8.29 8.38
C ILE A 306 22.49 7.60 7.27
N GLN A 307 22.16 6.33 7.50
CA GLN A 307 21.16 5.63 6.70
C GLN A 307 19.76 6.05 7.13
N ARG A 308 18.91 6.46 6.19
CA ARG A 308 17.57 6.95 6.52
C ARG A 308 16.54 5.83 6.34
N SER A 309 15.95 5.40 7.44
CA SER A 309 14.90 4.39 7.46
C SER A 309 13.56 4.95 7.00
N ALA A 310 12.83 4.16 6.23
CA ALA A 310 11.46 4.46 5.82
C ALA A 310 10.46 3.93 6.85
N SER A 311 9.89 4.84 7.63
CA SER A 311 8.95 4.55 8.71
C SER A 311 7.49 4.72 8.29
N GLY A 312 7.23 5.46 7.21
CA GLY A 312 5.88 5.73 6.71
C GLY A 312 5.15 4.45 6.30
N PHE A 313 3.84 4.42 6.55
CA PHE A 313 3.00 3.31 6.14
C PHE A 313 3.02 3.12 4.62
N ALA A 314 3.14 1.88 4.17
CA ALA A 314 3.26 1.53 2.77
C ALA A 314 1.99 1.90 1.95
N MET A 315 2.18 2.67 0.88
CA MET A 315 1.11 3.10 -0.04
C MET A 315 1.44 2.72 -1.47
N ALA A 316 0.43 2.44 -2.30
CA ALA A 316 0.64 2.04 -3.70
C ALA A 316 0.77 3.25 -4.66
N HIS A 317 0.49 4.46 -4.21
CA HIS A 317 0.71 5.70 -4.94
C HIS A 317 0.93 6.80 -3.91
N PHE A 318 1.43 7.95 -4.36
CA PHE A 318 1.57 9.12 -3.52
C PHE A 318 0.62 10.22 -3.99
N TRP A 319 0.17 11.08 -3.07
CA TRP A 319 -0.64 12.25 -3.42
C TRP A 319 0.25 13.44 -3.76
N ALA A 320 0.09 13.98 -4.97
CA ALA A 320 0.79 15.13 -5.50
C ALA A 320 -0.13 16.38 -5.45
N PRO A 321 0.31 17.50 -4.87
CA PRO A 321 -0.44 18.76 -4.93
C PRO A 321 -0.42 19.33 -6.34
N TYR A 322 -1.51 19.15 -7.08
CA TYR A 322 -1.67 19.75 -8.40
C TYR A 322 -2.04 21.23 -8.29
N LYS A 323 -3.00 21.56 -7.43
CA LYS A 323 -3.47 22.93 -7.21
C LYS A 323 -3.60 23.19 -5.73
N ILE A 324 -3.08 24.31 -5.25
CA ILE A 324 -3.11 24.69 -3.82
C ILE A 324 -3.45 26.17 -3.73
N SER A 325 -4.45 26.52 -2.93
CA SER A 325 -4.95 27.90 -2.82
C SER A 325 -5.27 28.54 -4.18
N GLY A 326 -5.76 27.74 -5.14
CA GLY A 326 -6.08 28.17 -6.50
C GLY A 326 -4.88 28.28 -7.45
N GLU A 327 -3.64 28.17 -6.94
CA GLU A 327 -2.42 28.18 -7.75
C GLU A 327 -2.10 26.79 -8.28
N VAL A 328 -2.00 26.68 -9.61
CA VAL A 328 -1.53 25.48 -10.29
C VAL A 328 -0.02 25.30 -10.06
N GLN A 329 0.38 24.12 -9.62
CA GLN A 329 1.77 23.79 -9.29
C GLN A 329 2.53 23.32 -10.54
N GLN A 330 3.11 24.27 -11.29
CA GLN A 330 3.85 24.01 -12.54
C GLN A 330 5.19 24.74 -12.61
N GLY A 331 6.09 24.28 -13.49
CA GLY A 331 7.36 24.95 -13.80
C GLY A 331 8.31 24.98 -12.61
N GLU A 332 8.82 26.17 -12.27
CA GLU A 332 9.74 26.34 -11.12
C GLU A 332 9.09 25.95 -9.77
N ASN A 333 7.79 26.24 -9.62
CA ASN A 333 7.00 25.88 -8.44
C ASN A 333 6.37 24.48 -8.53
N GLY A 334 6.53 23.81 -9.67
CA GLY A 334 5.95 22.51 -9.96
C GLY A 334 6.60 21.34 -9.20
N LEU A 335 6.01 20.17 -9.37
CA LEU A 335 6.54 18.92 -8.84
C LEU A 335 7.48 18.25 -9.84
N LYS A 336 8.58 17.74 -9.32
CA LYS A 336 9.63 17.04 -10.07
C LYS A 336 9.98 15.76 -9.36
N ILE A 337 9.97 14.65 -10.08
CA ILE A 337 10.25 13.34 -9.49
C ILE A 337 11.52 12.73 -10.04
N ILE A 338 12.27 12.04 -9.17
CA ILE A 338 13.50 11.34 -9.52
C ILE A 338 13.45 9.94 -8.92
N PHE A 339 13.64 8.92 -9.74
CA PHE A 339 13.94 7.58 -9.27
C PHE A 339 15.45 7.37 -9.09
N SER A 340 15.82 6.65 -8.05
CA SER A 340 17.20 6.26 -7.76
C SER A 340 17.21 4.84 -7.18
N PRO A 341 17.95 3.89 -7.78
CA PRO A 341 18.10 2.55 -7.23
C PRO A 341 18.70 2.52 -5.82
N LYS A 342 19.50 3.54 -5.49
CA LYS A 342 20.18 3.69 -4.19
C LYS A 342 19.74 4.97 -3.51
N GLN A 343 19.77 4.94 -2.18
CA GLN A 343 19.49 6.11 -1.36
C GLN A 343 20.52 7.20 -1.65
N LYS A 344 20.06 8.37 -2.13
CA LYS A 344 20.92 9.53 -2.36
C LYS A 344 21.49 10.04 -1.03
N ARG A 345 22.73 10.49 -1.02
CA ARG A 345 23.30 11.19 0.15
C ARG A 345 22.70 12.59 0.25
N PHE A 346 22.68 13.17 1.45
CA PHE A 346 22.20 14.54 1.64
C PHE A 346 22.94 15.55 0.77
N ALA A 347 24.26 15.43 0.60
CA ALA A 347 25.01 16.30 -0.31
C ALA A 347 24.51 16.26 -1.76
N GLN A 348 24.06 15.09 -2.26
CA GLN A 348 23.50 14.95 -3.60
C GLN A 348 22.11 15.59 -3.69
N ILE A 349 21.31 15.48 -2.62
CA ILE A 349 20.01 16.14 -2.51
C ILE A 349 20.21 17.66 -2.47
N GLU A 350 21.09 18.16 -1.61
CA GLU A 350 21.42 19.58 -1.47
C GLU A 350 21.93 20.19 -2.79
N ALA A 351 22.71 19.43 -3.58
CA ALA A 351 23.12 19.85 -4.92
C ALA A 351 21.93 20.03 -5.88
N LEU A 352 20.98 19.10 -5.89
CA LEU A 352 19.73 19.21 -6.68
C LEU A 352 18.87 20.40 -6.21
N GLU A 353 18.83 20.68 -4.91
CA GLU A 353 18.09 21.80 -4.34
C GLU A 353 18.73 23.18 -4.57
N SER A 354 20.01 23.20 -4.93
CA SER A 354 20.79 24.43 -5.11
C SER A 354 20.98 24.81 -6.58
N ASP A 355 20.77 23.87 -7.50
CA ASP A 355 20.90 24.06 -8.94
C ASP A 355 19.61 23.62 -9.65
N ALA A 356 18.79 24.61 -10.02
CA ALA A 356 17.54 24.38 -10.74
C ALA A 356 17.76 23.68 -12.09
N ALA A 357 18.81 24.04 -12.83
CA ALA A 357 19.08 23.43 -14.15
C ALA A 357 19.49 21.96 -14.00
N LEU A 358 20.27 21.63 -12.96
CA LEU A 358 20.59 20.25 -12.61
C LEU A 358 19.33 19.46 -12.24
N LEU A 359 18.44 20.04 -11.44
CA LEU A 359 17.18 19.41 -11.05
C LEU A 359 16.29 19.15 -12.27
N GLU A 360 16.09 20.13 -13.14
CA GLU A 360 15.32 19.98 -14.40
C GLU A 360 15.89 18.85 -15.26
N LYS A 361 17.21 18.84 -15.46
CA LYS A 361 17.87 17.80 -16.27
C LYS A 361 17.76 16.39 -15.67
N SER A 362 17.64 16.30 -14.35
CA SER A 362 17.72 15.03 -13.61
C SER A 362 16.36 14.45 -13.22
N SER A 363 15.27 15.13 -13.55
CA SER A 363 13.92 14.81 -13.06
C SER A 363 12.87 14.74 -14.16
N THR A 364 11.75 14.10 -13.84
CA THR A 364 10.53 14.14 -14.64
C THR A 364 9.58 15.18 -14.03
N PRO A 365 9.16 16.21 -14.78
CA PRO A 365 8.17 17.18 -14.31
C PRO A 365 6.77 16.56 -14.28
N LEU A 366 5.95 16.99 -13.32
CA LEU A 366 4.53 16.63 -13.21
C LEU A 366 3.62 17.80 -13.64
N ASP A 367 4.11 18.70 -14.48
CA ASP A 367 3.34 19.86 -14.93
C ASP A 367 2.06 19.44 -15.69
N GLU A 368 2.10 18.28 -16.32
CA GLU A 368 1.00 17.72 -17.09
C GLU A 368 -0.25 17.38 -16.29
N LEU A 369 -0.16 17.36 -14.95
CA LEU A 369 -1.30 17.20 -14.04
C LEU A 369 -2.37 18.29 -14.26
N SER A 370 -1.99 19.44 -14.86
CA SER A 370 -2.93 20.51 -15.20
C SER A 370 -4.01 20.17 -16.21
N SER A 371 -3.92 19.05 -16.95
CA SER A 371 -5.06 18.62 -17.76
C SER A 371 -6.30 18.32 -16.92
N TYR A 372 -6.14 18.08 -15.62
CA TYR A 372 -7.27 17.76 -14.76
C TYR A 372 -8.32 18.88 -14.73
N SER A 373 -7.91 20.16 -14.73
CA SER A 373 -8.86 21.28 -14.70
C SER A 373 -9.78 21.33 -15.92
N ASP A 374 -9.26 20.95 -17.09
CA ASP A 374 -10.04 20.97 -18.33
C ASP A 374 -10.82 19.66 -18.55
N ALA A 375 -10.20 18.53 -18.24
CA ALA A 375 -10.69 17.21 -18.65
C ALA A 375 -11.30 16.39 -17.50
N GLN A 376 -11.09 16.79 -16.24
CA GLN A 376 -11.47 16.04 -15.03
C GLN A 376 -11.01 14.56 -15.05
N SER A 377 -9.97 14.30 -15.83
CA SER A 377 -9.43 12.98 -16.17
C SER A 377 -8.04 13.15 -16.77
N PHE A 378 -7.33 12.03 -16.94
CA PHE A 378 -6.00 12.01 -17.51
C PHE A 378 -5.97 11.17 -18.79
N SER A 379 -4.98 11.47 -19.63
CA SER A 379 -4.70 10.74 -20.86
C SER A 379 -3.18 10.70 -21.08
N ALA A 380 -2.71 9.83 -21.96
CA ALA A 380 -1.30 9.78 -22.34
C ALA A 380 -0.80 11.13 -22.89
N LYS A 381 0.28 11.65 -22.29
CA LYS A 381 0.97 12.89 -22.67
C LYS A 381 2.47 12.62 -22.90
N GLU A 382 3.37 13.57 -22.65
CA GLU A 382 4.82 13.38 -22.79
C GLU A 382 5.37 12.62 -21.57
N PHE A 383 5.18 13.15 -20.37
CA PHE A 383 5.77 12.61 -19.13
C PHE A 383 4.82 11.74 -18.31
N THR A 384 3.52 11.82 -18.61
CA THR A 384 2.48 11.15 -17.84
C THR A 384 1.50 10.37 -18.73
N SER A 385 0.69 9.52 -18.12
CA SER A 385 -0.51 8.93 -18.73
C SER A 385 -1.55 8.59 -17.67
N ASP A 386 -2.76 8.21 -18.11
CA ASP A 386 -3.66 7.41 -17.30
C ASP A 386 -3.13 5.96 -17.14
N VAL A 387 -3.72 5.21 -16.22
CA VAL A 387 -3.36 3.81 -15.94
C VAL A 387 -3.76 2.89 -17.09
N ASP A 388 -4.92 3.12 -17.70
CA ASP A 388 -5.48 2.25 -18.75
C ASP A 388 -4.58 2.22 -19.99
N SER A 389 -3.96 3.36 -20.32
CA SER A 389 -3.03 3.52 -21.45
C SER A 389 -1.61 3.03 -21.16
N ALA A 390 -1.26 2.79 -19.89
CA ALA A 390 0.10 2.42 -19.52
C ALA A 390 0.42 0.97 -19.90
N ALA A 391 1.46 0.77 -20.69
CA ALA A 391 2.04 -0.55 -20.93
C ALA A 391 3.02 -0.91 -19.80
N ILE A 392 3.08 -2.20 -19.45
CA ILE A 392 4.03 -2.73 -18.47
C ILE A 392 4.87 -3.79 -19.17
N HIS A 393 6.17 -3.52 -19.27
CA HIS A 393 7.14 -4.39 -19.88
C HIS A 393 7.29 -5.69 -19.09
N LYS A 394 7.44 -6.81 -19.83
CA LYS A 394 7.71 -8.11 -19.24
C LYS A 394 9.20 -8.25 -18.92
N VAL A 395 9.53 -8.15 -17.64
CA VAL A 395 10.90 -8.22 -17.12
C VAL A 395 11.57 -9.54 -17.48
N THR A 396 12.82 -9.44 -17.93
CA THR A 396 13.72 -10.52 -18.33
C THR A 396 14.98 -10.54 -17.47
N GLU A 397 15.89 -11.47 -17.70
CA GLU A 397 17.17 -11.55 -16.97
C GLU A 397 18.14 -10.42 -17.30
N ASP A 398 17.95 -9.77 -18.46
CA ASP A 398 18.76 -8.64 -18.91
C ASP A 398 18.29 -7.30 -18.31
N ASP A 399 17.12 -7.30 -17.66
CA ASP A 399 16.54 -6.11 -17.05
C ASP A 399 17.05 -5.88 -15.63
N MET A 400 17.00 -4.62 -15.19
CA MET A 400 17.48 -4.24 -13.87
C MET A 400 16.63 -4.85 -12.74
N PRO A 401 17.25 -5.24 -11.61
CA PRO A 401 16.58 -6.01 -10.56
C PRO A 401 15.47 -5.25 -9.83
N TRP A 402 15.45 -3.92 -9.93
CA TRP A 402 14.39 -3.07 -9.37
C TRP A 402 13.16 -2.94 -10.27
N LEU A 403 13.14 -3.55 -11.46
CA LEU A 403 12.00 -3.51 -12.38
C LEU A 403 11.07 -4.72 -12.18
N SER A 404 9.76 -4.51 -12.23
CA SER A 404 8.72 -5.53 -12.01
C SER A 404 7.65 -5.52 -13.08
N ASP A 405 7.33 -6.70 -13.61
CA ASP A 405 6.21 -6.92 -14.52
C ASP A 405 4.90 -7.24 -13.78
N GLN A 406 4.86 -7.11 -12.45
CA GLN A 406 3.67 -7.35 -11.64
C GLN A 406 2.61 -6.27 -11.87
N GLN A 407 1.61 -6.60 -12.69
CA GLN A 407 0.58 -5.64 -13.07
C GLN A 407 -0.56 -5.51 -12.05
N ALA A 408 -0.68 -6.42 -11.08
CA ALA A 408 -1.86 -6.51 -10.21
C ALA A 408 -2.16 -5.21 -9.46
N ILE A 409 -1.12 -4.53 -8.96
CA ILE A 409 -1.29 -3.25 -8.25
C ILE A 409 -1.63 -2.15 -9.24
N VAL A 410 -0.88 -2.02 -10.34
CA VAL A 410 -1.13 -0.97 -11.34
C VAL A 410 -2.56 -1.07 -11.89
N ARG A 411 -2.97 -2.26 -12.34
CA ARG A 411 -4.31 -2.50 -12.91
C ARG A 411 -5.45 -2.42 -11.90
N SER A 412 -5.17 -2.45 -10.60
CA SER A 412 -6.20 -2.16 -9.58
C SER A 412 -6.65 -0.69 -9.59
N TYR A 413 -5.90 0.18 -10.29
CA TYR A 413 -6.16 1.60 -10.47
C TYR A 413 -6.66 1.98 -11.87
N ASP A 414 -7.02 1.02 -12.72
CA ASP A 414 -7.70 1.31 -13.98
C ASP A 414 -8.97 2.15 -13.71
N GLN A 415 -9.20 3.20 -14.52
CA GLN A 415 -10.34 4.13 -14.38
C GLN A 415 -10.42 4.88 -13.02
N SER A 416 -9.33 4.95 -12.25
CA SER A 416 -9.32 5.60 -10.93
C SER A 416 -8.92 7.08 -10.93
N ASN A 417 -8.56 7.66 -12.08
CA ASN A 417 -7.85 8.95 -12.18
C ASN A 417 -6.49 8.99 -11.45
N THR A 418 -5.86 7.82 -11.22
CA THR A 418 -4.43 7.75 -10.91
C THR A 418 -3.62 8.09 -12.15
N VAL A 419 -2.58 8.89 -11.96
CA VAL A 419 -1.62 9.24 -13.01
C VAL A 419 -0.42 8.32 -12.93
N ILE A 420 -0.04 7.78 -14.09
CA ILE A 420 1.26 7.17 -14.29
C ILE A 420 2.26 8.25 -14.66
N ALA A 421 3.36 8.34 -13.90
CA ALA A 421 4.46 9.24 -14.20
C ALA A 421 5.68 8.44 -14.66
N TYR A 422 6.26 8.78 -15.80
CA TYR A 422 7.37 8.02 -16.38
C TYR A 422 8.72 8.60 -15.95
N VAL A 423 9.52 7.80 -15.25
CA VAL A 423 10.84 8.19 -14.74
C VAL A 423 11.95 7.44 -15.46
N ASP A 424 13.13 8.05 -15.50
CA ASP A 424 14.36 7.35 -15.91
C ASP A 424 14.63 6.19 -14.92
N GLY A 425 14.64 4.96 -15.44
CA GLY A 425 14.87 3.75 -14.66
C GLY A 425 16.32 3.52 -14.23
N LYS A 426 17.27 4.40 -14.61
CA LYS A 426 18.69 4.31 -14.25
C LYS A 426 19.33 2.99 -14.69
N ASN A 427 18.93 2.48 -15.85
CA ASN A 427 19.39 1.20 -16.38
C ASN A 427 20.73 1.28 -17.12
N SER A 428 21.50 2.37 -16.95
CA SER A 428 22.89 2.41 -17.40
C SER A 428 23.79 1.79 -16.33
N GLY A 429 24.31 0.60 -16.58
CA GLY A 429 25.11 -0.13 -15.61
C GLY A 429 25.44 -1.55 -16.06
N PHE A 430 26.12 -2.28 -15.19
CA PHE A 430 26.33 -3.73 -15.32
C PHE A 430 26.51 -4.38 -13.96
N LEU A 431 26.23 -5.68 -13.93
CA LEU A 431 26.46 -6.52 -12.77
C LEU A 431 27.86 -7.14 -12.89
N VAL A 432 28.79 -6.74 -12.03
CA VAL A 432 30.08 -7.42 -11.89
C VAL A 432 29.84 -8.70 -11.13
N ARG A 433 30.05 -9.85 -11.78
CA ARG A 433 30.02 -11.16 -11.12
C ARG A 433 31.44 -11.67 -10.98
N LEU A 434 31.80 -12.04 -9.75
CA LEU A 434 33.09 -12.63 -9.42
C LEU A 434 32.86 -14.05 -8.92
N GLU A 435 33.48 -15.02 -9.60
CA GLU A 435 33.46 -16.41 -9.19
C GLU A 435 34.33 -16.59 -7.94
N VAL A 436 33.77 -17.23 -6.91
CA VAL A 436 34.43 -17.50 -5.63
C VAL A 436 34.74 -18.99 -5.49
N GLY A 437 35.81 -19.34 -4.78
CA GLY A 437 36.25 -20.74 -4.65
C GLY A 437 37.21 -21.23 -5.73
N LEU A 438 37.63 -20.33 -6.64
CA LEU A 438 38.67 -20.64 -7.62
C LEU A 438 40.06 -20.57 -6.99
N VAL A 439 40.86 -21.61 -7.24
CA VAL A 439 42.27 -21.69 -6.78
C VAL A 439 43.21 -20.85 -7.65
N ASP A 440 42.77 -20.45 -8.85
CA ASP A 440 43.53 -19.65 -9.82
C ASP A 440 42.83 -18.34 -10.20
N GLY A 441 41.93 -17.84 -9.34
CA GLY A 441 41.21 -16.58 -9.56
C GLY A 441 42.10 -15.32 -9.45
N PRO A 442 41.64 -14.18 -10.01
CA PRO A 442 42.42 -12.93 -10.06
C PRO A 442 42.73 -12.32 -8.68
N LEU A 443 42.09 -12.82 -7.62
CA LEU A 443 42.23 -12.34 -6.24
C LEU A 443 42.84 -13.37 -5.28
N VAL A 444 43.31 -14.52 -5.78
CA VAL A 444 43.80 -15.63 -4.92
C VAL A 444 45.05 -15.26 -4.11
N GLU A 445 45.88 -14.33 -4.61
CA GLU A 445 47.04 -13.84 -3.86
C GLU A 445 46.65 -12.93 -2.68
N GLN A 446 45.40 -12.44 -2.67
CA GLN A 446 44.94 -11.40 -1.75
C GLN A 446 43.84 -11.91 -0.80
N LEU A 447 43.05 -12.90 -1.22
CA LEU A 447 41.88 -13.41 -0.52
C LEU A 447 41.94 -14.94 -0.39
N ASP A 448 41.37 -15.48 0.69
CA ASP A 448 41.23 -16.93 0.86
C ASP A 448 40.04 -17.42 0.01
N PRO A 449 40.28 -18.18 -1.08
CA PRO A 449 39.22 -18.57 -1.99
C PRO A 449 38.17 -19.48 -1.32
N TYR A 450 38.50 -20.14 -0.21
CA TYR A 450 37.60 -21.05 0.49
C TYR A 450 36.81 -20.39 1.63
N SER A 451 37.11 -19.12 1.94
CA SER A 451 36.44 -18.38 3.00
C SER A 451 35.71 -17.17 2.43
N LEU A 452 34.37 -17.22 2.43
CA LEU A 452 33.54 -16.10 1.98
C LEU A 452 33.74 -14.84 2.82
N ALA A 453 34.15 -14.99 4.09
CA ALA A 453 34.50 -13.88 4.98
C ALA A 453 35.76 -13.14 4.53
N SER A 454 36.64 -13.75 3.71
CA SER A 454 37.80 -13.05 3.16
C SER A 454 37.41 -12.01 2.11
N TYR A 455 36.23 -12.15 1.48
CA TYR A 455 35.70 -11.20 0.53
C TYR A 455 34.98 -10.02 1.20
N ASP A 456 34.87 -10.03 2.55
CA ASP A 456 34.21 -8.97 3.31
C ASP A 456 34.99 -7.66 3.26
N GLY A 457 34.39 -6.63 2.65
CA GLY A 457 35.07 -5.36 2.36
C GLY A 457 35.67 -5.29 0.94
N LEU A 458 35.43 -6.29 0.08
CA LEU A 458 35.71 -6.19 -1.35
C LEU A 458 34.75 -5.22 -2.03
N VAL A 459 35.30 -4.32 -2.84
CA VAL A 459 34.55 -3.32 -3.60
C VAL A 459 34.96 -3.34 -5.08
N ALA A 460 34.01 -3.09 -5.97
CA ALA A 460 34.21 -2.75 -7.36
C ALA A 460 34.24 -1.21 -7.50
N ILE A 461 35.40 -0.67 -7.84
CA ILE A 461 35.60 0.74 -8.16
C ILE A 461 35.52 0.89 -9.67
N MET A 462 34.57 1.68 -10.14
CA MET A 462 34.48 2.04 -11.55
C MET A 462 34.59 3.55 -11.71
N GLU A 463 35.41 3.99 -12.66
CA GLU A 463 35.61 5.39 -12.98
C GLU A 463 35.58 5.62 -14.48
N ASP A 464 35.15 6.82 -14.87
CA ASP A 464 35.19 7.29 -16.24
C ASP A 464 36.36 8.26 -16.41
N SER A 465 37.22 8.01 -17.40
CA SER A 465 38.34 8.90 -17.71
C SER A 465 37.91 10.18 -18.45
N GLU A 466 36.67 10.24 -18.94
CA GLU A 466 36.12 11.39 -19.68
C GLU A 466 35.22 12.29 -18.80
N SER A 467 35.01 11.96 -17.53
CA SER A 467 34.19 12.75 -16.60
C SER A 467 34.60 12.57 -15.12
N ASP A 468 33.98 13.33 -14.22
CA ASP A 468 34.19 13.16 -12.77
C ASP A 468 33.38 11.97 -12.19
N TRP A 469 32.79 11.12 -13.06
CA TRP A 469 32.00 9.99 -12.62
C TRP A 469 32.90 8.89 -12.06
N ARG A 470 32.68 8.56 -10.78
CA ARG A 470 33.31 7.43 -10.10
C ARG A 470 32.35 6.83 -9.08
N VAL A 471 32.30 5.50 -9.04
CA VAL A 471 31.48 4.73 -8.11
C VAL A 471 32.33 3.66 -7.44
N THR A 472 32.00 3.36 -6.19
CA THR A 472 32.63 2.30 -5.40
C THR A 472 31.52 1.45 -4.83
N GLU A 473 31.45 0.20 -5.26
CA GLU A 473 30.33 -0.70 -5.00
C GLU A 473 30.77 -1.94 -4.26
N PRO A 474 30.27 -2.19 -3.03
CA PRO A 474 30.60 -3.40 -2.30
C PRO A 474 30.01 -4.63 -2.98
N PHE A 475 30.71 -5.75 -2.88
CA PHE A 475 30.17 -7.04 -3.29
C PHE A 475 29.15 -7.56 -2.28
N GLU A 476 28.00 -8.03 -2.79
CA GLU A 476 27.06 -8.80 -2.01
C GLU A 476 27.62 -10.21 -1.78
N LEU A 477 27.93 -10.55 -0.53
CA LEU A 477 28.48 -11.84 -0.14
C LEU A 477 27.45 -12.98 -0.14
N THR A 478 26.32 -12.82 -0.83
CA THR A 478 25.36 -13.91 -1.02
C THR A 478 25.77 -14.70 -2.26
N SER A 479 26.53 -15.79 -2.07
CA SER A 479 26.94 -16.63 -3.19
C SER A 479 25.73 -17.28 -3.87
N LYS A 480 25.51 -16.94 -5.14
CA LYS A 480 24.54 -17.62 -6.03
C LYS A 480 25.33 -18.32 -7.12
N ASP A 481 25.17 -19.63 -7.21
CA ASP A 481 25.87 -20.48 -8.20
C ASP A 481 27.40 -20.32 -8.21
N GLY A 482 28.00 -20.02 -7.05
CA GLY A 482 29.45 -19.82 -6.94
C GLY A 482 29.93 -18.39 -7.26
N TYR A 483 29.02 -17.43 -7.42
CA TYR A 483 29.36 -16.03 -7.71
C TYR A 483 28.92 -15.09 -6.59
N ILE A 484 29.77 -14.11 -6.28
CA ILE A 484 29.38 -12.88 -5.59
C ILE A 484 29.24 -11.76 -6.62
N SER A 485 28.47 -10.72 -6.30
CA SER A 485 28.21 -9.66 -7.28
C SER A 485 28.21 -8.25 -6.73
N ALA A 486 28.64 -7.29 -7.55
CA ALA A 486 28.53 -5.86 -7.30
C ALA A 486 27.79 -5.19 -8.46
N LEU A 487 26.73 -4.44 -8.17
CA LEU A 487 25.92 -3.76 -9.18
C LEU A 487 26.38 -2.32 -9.38
N VAL A 488 27.01 -2.08 -10.53
CA VAL A 488 27.46 -0.75 -10.98
C VAL A 488 26.32 -0.08 -11.73
N THR A 489 25.98 1.16 -11.37
CA THR A 489 24.84 1.90 -11.91
C THR A 489 25.17 3.35 -12.21
N GLY A 490 24.36 3.99 -13.05
CA GLY A 490 24.49 5.42 -13.37
C GLY A 490 25.65 5.73 -14.30
N MET A 491 26.10 4.76 -15.11
CA MET A 491 27.19 4.96 -16.05
C MET A 491 26.85 6.07 -17.05
N PRO A 492 27.79 7.00 -17.33
CA PRO A 492 27.72 7.91 -18.46
C PRO A 492 27.43 7.17 -19.78
N PRO A 493 26.58 7.71 -20.67
CA PRO A 493 26.27 7.08 -21.95
C PRO A 493 27.43 7.14 -22.95
N LYS A 494 28.35 8.08 -22.73
CA LYS A 494 29.60 8.26 -23.47
C LYS A 494 30.68 8.39 -22.41
N GLY A 495 31.72 7.59 -22.53
CA GLY A 495 32.81 7.54 -21.56
C GLY A 495 33.76 6.39 -21.88
N LYS A 496 34.89 6.42 -21.19
CA LYS A 496 35.92 5.39 -21.24
C LYS A 496 36.22 4.96 -19.83
N PHE A 497 35.84 3.73 -19.52
CA PHE A 497 35.75 3.28 -18.17
C PHE A 497 36.88 2.35 -17.78
N THR A 498 37.24 2.42 -16.51
CA THR A 498 38.20 1.56 -15.84
C THR A 498 37.50 0.87 -14.68
N LEU A 499 37.70 -0.44 -14.53
CA LEU A 499 37.16 -1.23 -13.42
C LEU A 499 38.33 -1.79 -12.59
N VAL A 500 38.29 -1.53 -11.29
CA VAL A 500 39.27 -1.99 -10.30
C VAL A 500 38.54 -2.68 -9.17
N LEU A 501 38.96 -3.88 -8.79
CA LEU A 501 38.51 -4.54 -7.56
C LEU A 501 39.49 -4.18 -6.44
N SER A 502 39.01 -3.80 -5.27
CA SER A 502 39.87 -3.40 -4.14
C SER A 502 39.29 -3.88 -2.82
N HIS A 503 40.13 -4.21 -1.84
CA HIS A 503 39.68 -4.57 -0.49
C HIS A 503 39.89 -3.40 0.48
N LEU A 504 38.84 -3.01 1.23
CA LEU A 504 38.87 -1.85 2.13
C LEU A 504 39.80 -2.03 3.34
N GLY A 505 40.09 -3.28 3.73
CA GLY A 505 40.90 -3.62 4.91
C GLY A 505 42.39 -3.91 4.67
N GLY A 506 42.89 -3.86 3.43
CA GLY A 506 44.25 -4.32 3.08
C GLY A 506 45.10 -3.26 2.35
N GLN A 507 46.41 -3.21 2.64
CA GLN A 507 47.39 -2.41 1.88
C GLN A 507 47.43 -2.88 0.40
N ASP A 508 47.30 -1.95 -0.55
CA ASP A 508 47.50 -2.14 -2.01
C ASP A 508 46.86 -3.39 -2.64
N SER A 509 45.61 -3.70 -2.30
CA SER A 509 44.84 -4.84 -2.85
C SER A 509 44.03 -4.50 -4.11
N ALA A 510 44.48 -3.52 -4.91
CA ALA A 510 43.77 -3.07 -6.10
C ALA A 510 44.12 -3.94 -7.32
N VAL A 511 43.17 -4.72 -7.82
CA VAL A 511 43.29 -5.50 -9.06
C VAL A 511 42.49 -4.83 -10.16
N MET A 512 43.19 -4.33 -11.19
CA MET A 512 42.57 -3.74 -12.36
C MET A 512 42.03 -4.83 -13.29
N MET A 513 40.75 -4.75 -13.63
CA MET A 513 40.08 -5.71 -14.52
C MET A 513 40.16 -5.27 -15.99
N PHE A 514 39.97 -3.99 -16.25
CA PHE A 514 40.16 -3.36 -17.56
C PHE A 514 40.35 -1.84 -17.41
N GLU A 515 40.91 -1.20 -18.43
CA GLU A 515 41.19 0.23 -18.46
C GLU A 515 40.70 0.86 -19.76
N GLY A 516 40.04 2.02 -19.64
CA GLY A 516 39.74 2.91 -20.77
C GLY A 516 38.81 2.33 -21.84
N LEU A 517 37.94 1.38 -21.51
CA LEU A 517 37.01 0.75 -22.46
C LEU A 517 35.69 1.52 -22.53
N THR A 518 35.15 1.68 -23.73
CA THR A 518 33.80 2.21 -23.95
C THR A 518 32.74 1.17 -23.54
N TYR A 519 31.49 1.62 -23.32
CA TYR A 519 30.39 0.70 -23.00
C TYR A 519 30.23 -0.42 -24.04
N GLN A 520 30.32 -0.09 -25.34
CA GLN A 520 30.23 -1.07 -26.42
C GLN A 520 31.36 -2.11 -26.37
N GLU A 521 32.57 -1.69 -26.02
CA GLU A 521 33.73 -2.58 -25.90
C GLU A 521 33.62 -3.50 -24.66
N ILE A 522 33.08 -2.99 -23.55
CA ILE A 522 32.81 -3.79 -22.35
C ILE A 522 31.75 -4.86 -22.64
N THR A 523 30.70 -4.52 -23.40
CA THR A 523 29.60 -5.42 -23.72
C THR A 523 29.83 -6.27 -24.98
N ALA A 524 30.95 -6.10 -25.68
CA ALA A 524 31.26 -6.90 -26.85
C ALA A 524 31.41 -8.37 -26.44
N GLU A 525 30.85 -9.30 -27.22
CA GLU A 525 31.05 -10.73 -26.95
C GLU A 525 32.55 -11.00 -26.82
N PRO A 526 33.00 -11.66 -25.72
CA PRO A 526 34.38 -12.06 -25.61
C PRO A 526 34.72 -12.92 -26.83
N PRO A 527 35.92 -12.78 -27.42
CA PRO A 527 36.33 -13.64 -28.52
C PRO A 527 36.13 -15.08 -28.09
N LYS A 528 35.48 -15.90 -28.94
CA LYS A 528 35.27 -17.33 -28.68
C LYS A 528 36.62 -17.95 -28.34
N LEU A 529 36.88 -18.14 -27.05
CA LEU A 529 38.06 -18.85 -26.60
C LEU A 529 37.94 -20.27 -27.18
N PRO A 530 38.97 -20.80 -27.84
CA PRO A 530 38.94 -22.18 -28.27
C PRO A 530 38.67 -23.01 -27.02
N MET A 531 37.56 -23.75 -27.02
CA MET A 531 37.21 -24.62 -25.90
C MET A 531 38.40 -25.53 -25.62
N ILE A 532 39.12 -25.25 -24.53
CA ILE A 532 39.99 -26.24 -23.94
C ILE A 532 39.04 -27.34 -23.47
N SER A 533 39.21 -28.50 -24.08
CA SER A 533 38.40 -29.69 -23.89
C SER A 533 38.13 -29.96 -22.40
N LYS A 534 36.86 -30.17 -22.07
CA LYS A 534 36.34 -30.89 -20.90
C LYS A 534 37.30 -30.97 -19.71
N HIS A 535 37.08 -30.16 -18.68
CA HIS A 535 37.46 -30.57 -17.34
C HIS A 535 36.78 -31.92 -17.08
N GLU A 536 37.58 -32.99 -17.01
CA GLU A 536 37.18 -34.21 -16.34
C GLU A 536 36.81 -33.82 -14.90
N GLU A 537 35.59 -34.17 -14.48
CA GLU A 537 35.20 -34.16 -13.08
C GLU A 537 36.31 -34.85 -12.28
N GLN A 538 37.09 -34.10 -11.50
CA GLN A 538 37.99 -34.69 -10.53
C GLN A 538 37.11 -35.44 -9.53
N ARG A 539 37.04 -36.77 -9.67
CA ARG A 539 36.52 -37.67 -8.64
C ARG A 539 37.21 -37.32 -7.33
N VAL A 540 36.41 -36.92 -6.36
CA VAL A 540 36.82 -36.85 -4.95
C VAL A 540 37.42 -38.22 -4.59
N PRO A 541 38.68 -38.30 -4.11
CA PRO A 541 39.29 -39.57 -3.74
C PRO A 541 38.42 -40.32 -2.73
N ASP A 542 38.23 -41.62 -2.92
CA ASP A 542 37.35 -42.46 -2.08
C ASP A 542 37.70 -42.34 -0.58
N GLU A 543 38.96 -42.05 -0.26
CA GLU A 543 39.45 -41.80 1.12
C GLU A 543 38.75 -40.61 1.80
N VAL A 544 38.45 -39.53 1.07
CA VAL A 544 37.75 -38.35 1.62
C VAL A 544 36.28 -38.66 1.88
N ASN A 545 35.68 -39.54 1.08
CA ASN A 545 34.30 -39.96 1.25
C ASN A 545 34.17 -40.96 2.41
N GLU A 546 35.15 -41.85 2.59
CA GLU A 546 35.25 -42.73 3.74
C GLU A 546 35.46 -41.96 5.05
N GLU A 547 36.27 -40.89 5.03
CA GLU A 547 36.50 -40.05 6.21
C GLU A 547 35.24 -39.25 6.60
N ARG A 548 34.47 -38.76 5.62
CA ARG A 548 33.16 -38.13 5.85
C ARG A 548 32.13 -39.10 6.42
N GLU A 549 32.09 -40.35 5.95
CA GLU A 549 31.22 -41.41 6.51
C GLU A 549 31.59 -41.74 7.97
N ARG A 550 32.90 -41.80 8.29
CA ARG A 550 33.35 -42.00 9.68
C ARG A 550 32.97 -40.83 10.58
N GLN A 551 33.17 -39.59 10.12
CA GLN A 551 32.80 -38.41 10.89
C GLN A 551 31.29 -38.35 11.13
N ARG A 552 30.47 -38.70 10.12
CA ARG A 552 29.00 -38.74 10.26
C ARG A 552 28.54 -39.80 11.25
N LYS A 553 29.10 -41.02 11.20
CA LYS A 553 28.82 -42.06 12.20
C LYS A 553 29.22 -41.66 13.61
N THR A 554 30.33 -40.94 13.75
CA THR A 554 30.78 -40.45 15.07
C THR A 554 29.82 -39.40 15.62
N LEU A 555 29.32 -38.50 14.74
CA LEU A 555 28.35 -37.47 15.11
C LEU A 555 26.99 -38.08 15.51
N ASP A 556 26.51 -39.07 14.76
CA ASP A 556 25.26 -39.79 15.04
C ASP A 556 25.35 -40.54 16.39
N MET A 557 26.50 -41.16 16.67
CA MET A 557 26.73 -41.85 17.95
C MET A 557 26.79 -40.86 19.14
N MET A 558 27.37 -39.66 18.95
CA MET A 558 27.34 -38.61 19.96
C MET A 558 25.93 -38.07 20.20
N LEU A 559 25.12 -37.90 19.13
CA LEU A 559 23.72 -37.47 19.22
C LEU A 559 22.85 -38.51 19.94
N GLU A 560 23.07 -39.80 19.71
CA GLU A 560 22.37 -40.87 20.46
C GLU A 560 22.75 -40.88 21.94
N LEU A 561 24.01 -40.65 22.29
CA LEU A 561 24.48 -40.54 23.68
C LEU A 561 23.93 -39.31 24.41
N ILE A 562 23.72 -38.20 23.69
CA ILE A 562 23.12 -36.98 24.25
C ILE A 562 21.61 -37.18 24.48
N ASN A 563 20.93 -37.91 23.61
CA ASN A 563 19.50 -38.19 23.73
C ASN A 563 19.15 -39.31 24.72
N ALA A 564 20.15 -40.03 25.24
CA ALA A 564 19.98 -41.13 26.20
C ALA A 564 20.26 -40.76 27.67
N ASN A 565 20.50 -39.47 27.98
CA ASN A 565 20.66 -38.95 29.34
C ASN A 565 19.53 -38.00 29.75
#